data_AF-A0A819BHR7-F1
#
_entry.id   AF-A0A819BHR7-F1
#
_cell.length_a   1.000
_cell.length_b   1.000
_cell.length_c   1.000
_cell.angle_alpha   90.00
_cell.angle_beta   90.00
_cell.angle_gamma   90.00
#
_symmetry.space_group_name_H-M   'P 1'
#
loop_
_entity.id
_entity.type
_entity.pdbx_description
1 polymer ?
#
loop_
_entity_poly.entity_id
_entity_poly.type
_entity_poly.pdbx_seq_one_letter_code
_entity_poly.pdbx_strand_id
1 'polypeptide(L)'
;MIIYDILFLILFYFSLNQIIFASSGDKHYLYRACLNHCKQINCSTSLGLQDFHKKQTFFEYIFQWSCQDECSYQCMWKTVDDMQVNGHSIEQFH
;
A
#
# COMPACT_ATOMS: atom_id res chain seq x y z
N MET A 1 -28.16 -1.54 -35.96
CA MET A 1 -28.43 -1.68 -34.52
C MET A 1 -27.38 -2.58 -33.90
N ILE A 2 -27.36 -3.88 -34.21
CA ILE A 2 -26.40 -4.88 -33.66
C ILE A 2 -24.92 -4.46 -33.71
N ILE A 3 -24.45 -3.87 -34.82
CA ILE A 3 -23.03 -3.42 -34.93
C ILE A 3 -22.70 -2.30 -33.94
N TYR A 4 -23.61 -1.35 -33.72
CA TYR A 4 -23.40 -0.25 -32.77
C TYR A 4 -23.45 -0.77 -31.33
N ASP A 5 -24.31 -1.75 -31.06
CA ASP A 5 -24.38 -2.42 -29.75
C ASP A 5 -23.09 -3.17 -29.44
N ILE A 6 -22.54 -3.92 -30.42
CA ILE A 6 -21.25 -4.61 -30.27
C ILE A 6 -20.12 -3.59 -30.07
N LEU A 7 -20.09 -2.51 -30.85
CA LEU A 7 -19.08 -1.45 -30.72
C LEU A 7 -19.15 -0.79 -29.34
N PHE A 8 -20.35 -0.51 -28.85
CA PHE A 8 -20.58 0.08 -27.53
C PHE A 8 -20.08 -0.85 -26.41
N LEU A 9 -20.36 -2.15 -26.51
CA LEU A 9 -19.88 -3.15 -25.55
C LEU A 9 -18.34 -3.27 -25.54
N ILE A 10 -17.71 -3.19 -26.71
CA ILE A 10 -16.24 -3.21 -26.82
C ILE A 10 -15.64 -1.96 -26.17
N LEU A 11 -16.16 -0.77 -26.46
CA LEU A 11 -15.70 0.48 -25.88
C LEU A 11 -15.92 0.52 -24.35
N PHE A 12 -17.07 0.03 -23.88
CA PHE A 12 -17.37 -0.11 -22.47
C PHE A 12 -16.36 -1.05 -21.78
N TYR A 13 -16.08 -2.21 -22.37
CA TYR A 13 -15.08 -3.15 -21.85
C TYR A 13 -13.69 -2.53 -21.74
N PHE A 14 -13.23 -1.79 -22.76
CA PHE A 14 -11.95 -1.09 -22.67
C PHE A 14 -11.94 0.02 -21.62
N SER A 15 -13.06 0.71 -21.40
CA SER A 15 -13.17 1.76 -20.36
C SER A 15 -13.09 1.23 -18.93
N LEU A 16 -13.42 -0.05 -18.70
CA LEU A 16 -13.29 -0.72 -17.39
C LEU A 16 -11.85 -1.12 -17.06
N ASN A 17 -10.95 -1.17 -18.04
CA ASN A 17 -9.56 -1.54 -17.85
C ASN A 17 -8.71 -0.31 -17.51
N GLN A 18 -8.89 0.22 -16.30
CA GLN A 18 -7.97 1.24 -15.79
C GLN A 18 -6.63 0.58 -15.44
N ILE A 19 -5.56 1.01 -16.12
CA ILE A 19 -4.20 0.67 -15.73
C ILE A 19 -3.88 1.49 -14.47
N ILE A 20 -3.90 0.86 -13.31
CA ILE A 20 -3.51 1.49 -12.05
C ILE A 20 -1.99 1.40 -11.93
N PHE A 21 -1.31 2.53 -11.97
CA PHE A 21 0.12 2.60 -11.68
C PHE A 21 0.31 2.79 -10.17
N ALA A 22 1.13 1.94 -9.55
CA ALA A 22 1.64 2.21 -8.21
C ALA A 22 2.54 3.45 -8.22
N SER A 23 2.60 4.17 -7.10
CA SER A 23 3.52 5.31 -6.92
C SER A 23 4.98 4.87 -7.07
N SER A 24 5.90 5.83 -7.24
CA SER A 24 7.34 5.52 -7.29
C SER A 24 7.83 4.94 -5.97
N GLY A 25 7.41 5.52 -4.84
CA GLY A 25 7.76 5.03 -3.50
C GLY A 25 7.28 3.59 -3.26
N ASP A 26 6.07 3.24 -3.72
CA ASP A 26 5.54 1.87 -3.62
C ASP A 26 6.37 0.84 -4.40
N LYS A 27 7.07 1.29 -5.45
CA LYS A 27 7.97 0.44 -6.25
C LYS A 27 9.36 0.33 -5.63
N HIS A 28 9.72 1.20 -4.69
CA HIS A 28 11.04 1.25 -4.09
C HIS A 28 11.39 -0.07 -3.39
N TYR A 29 12.58 -0.62 -3.67
CA TYR A 29 12.95 -1.97 -3.23
C TYR A 29 12.99 -2.08 -1.69
N LEU A 30 13.51 -1.05 -1.02
CA LEU A 30 13.62 -1.02 0.45
C LEU A 30 12.23 -1.03 1.11
N TYR A 31 11.31 -0.24 0.56
CA TYR A 31 9.93 -0.17 1.02
C TYR A 31 9.25 -1.54 0.88
N ARG A 32 9.32 -2.16 -0.30
CA ARG A 32 8.72 -3.48 -0.57
C ARG A 32 9.30 -4.58 0.30
N ALA A 33 10.62 -4.61 0.47
CA ALA A 33 11.29 -5.59 1.32
C ALA A 33 10.86 -5.45 2.79
N CYS A 34 10.85 -4.21 3.30
CA CYS A 34 10.36 -3.90 4.65
C CYS A 34 8.89 -4.31 4.82
N LEU A 35 8.03 -3.91 3.88
CA LEU A 35 6.58 -4.13 3.97
C LEU A 35 6.23 -5.61 4.01
N ASN A 36 6.86 -6.41 3.14
CA ASN A 36 6.67 -7.86 3.10
C ASN A 36 7.09 -8.51 4.42
N HIS A 37 8.25 -8.12 4.95
CA HIS A 37 8.76 -8.64 6.21
C HIS A 37 7.86 -8.27 7.39
N CYS A 38 7.45 -7.00 7.49
CA CYS A 38 6.56 -6.51 8.55
C CYS A 38 5.22 -7.24 8.53
N LYS A 39 4.57 -7.36 7.36
CA LYS A 39 3.28 -8.06 7.22
C LYS A 39 3.38 -9.53 7.60
N GLN A 40 4.48 -10.20 7.25
CA GLN A 40 4.71 -11.61 7.59
C GLN A 40 4.84 -11.82 9.10
N ILE A 41 5.60 -10.97 9.80
CA ILE A 41 5.85 -11.16 11.23
C ILE A 41 4.70 -10.63 12.08
N ASN A 42 4.27 -9.39 11.81
CA ASN A 42 3.36 -8.66 12.69
C ASN A 42 1.89 -8.89 12.35
N CYS A 43 1.53 -9.10 11.08
CA CYS A 43 0.13 -9.16 10.66
C CYS A 43 -0.37 -10.56 10.28
N SER A 44 0.52 -11.53 10.12
CA SER A 44 0.14 -12.90 9.71
C SER A 44 0.07 -13.89 10.88
N THR A 45 0.52 -13.51 12.07
CA THR A 45 0.50 -14.36 13.26
C THR A 45 -0.50 -13.84 14.30
N SER A 46 -1.11 -14.73 15.06
CA SER A 46 -2.04 -14.35 16.14
C SER A 46 -1.34 -13.52 17.22
N LEU A 47 -0.09 -13.85 17.56
CA LEU A 47 0.72 -13.09 18.50
C LEU A 47 1.02 -11.68 17.98
N GLY A 48 1.44 -11.55 16.72
CA GLY A 48 1.70 -10.26 16.09
C GLY A 48 0.46 -9.36 16.04
N LEU A 49 -0.70 -9.92 15.67
CA LEU A 49 -1.96 -9.19 15.67
C LEU A 49 -2.38 -8.77 17.09
N GLN A 50 -2.21 -9.63 18.09
CA GLN A 50 -2.45 -9.26 19.48
C GLN A 50 -1.53 -8.11 19.93
N ASP A 51 -0.26 -8.15 19.56
CA ASP A 51 0.69 -7.09 19.89
C ASP A 51 0.38 -5.77 19.18
N PHE A 52 -0.10 -5.81 17.94
CA PHE A 52 -0.64 -4.64 17.24
C PHE A 52 -1.83 -4.05 18.00
N HIS A 53 -2.85 -4.86 18.32
CA HIS A 53 -4.04 -4.37 19.02
C HIS A 53 -3.76 -3.84 20.43
N LYS A 54 -2.76 -4.37 21.14
CA LYS A 54 -2.33 -3.84 22.45
C LYS A 54 -1.69 -2.46 22.33
N LYS A 55 -1.03 -2.16 21.21
CA LYS A 55 -0.34 -0.89 20.96
C LYS A 55 -1.23 0.13 20.27
N GLN A 56 -2.32 -0.31 19.64
CA GLN A 56 -3.25 0.52 18.91
C GLN A 56 -3.89 1.57 19.83
N THR A 57 -3.79 2.83 19.43
CA THR A 57 -4.42 3.95 20.13
C THR A 57 -5.93 4.01 19.83
N PHE A 58 -6.67 4.74 20.68
CA PHE A 58 -8.11 4.94 20.48
C PHE A 58 -8.43 5.60 19.12
N PHE A 59 -7.63 6.57 18.70
CA PHE A 59 -7.84 7.26 17.42
C PHE A 59 -7.59 6.33 16.24
N GLU A 60 -6.48 5.58 16.26
CA GLU A 60 -6.19 4.57 15.23
C GLU A 60 -7.31 3.55 15.10
N TYR A 61 -7.87 3.09 16.22
CA TYR A 61 -9.00 2.17 16.20
C TYR A 61 -10.24 2.79 15.54
N ILE A 62 -10.61 4.02 15.90
CA ILE A 62 -11.78 4.71 15.32
C ILE A 62 -11.61 4.97 13.82
N PHE A 63 -10.41 5.34 13.40
CA PHE A 63 -10.11 5.57 11.98
C PHE A 63 -9.84 4.28 11.19
N GLN A 64 -10.07 3.11 11.81
CA GLN A 64 -9.88 1.80 11.18
C GLN A 64 -8.45 1.57 10.68
N TRP A 65 -7.47 2.17 11.34
CA TRP A 65 -6.06 1.94 11.06
C TRP A 65 -5.73 0.46 11.29
N SER A 66 -5.32 -0.24 10.25
CA SER A 66 -5.05 -1.68 10.29
C SER A 66 -3.57 -1.98 10.56
N CYS A 67 -3.27 -3.25 10.87
CA CYS A 67 -1.89 -3.72 10.97
C CYS A 67 -1.12 -3.51 9.66
N GLN A 68 -1.82 -3.62 8.52
CA GLN A 68 -1.26 -3.40 7.19
C GLN A 68 -0.94 -1.92 6.95
N ASP A 69 -1.76 -1.00 7.46
CA ASP A 69 -1.50 0.44 7.40
C ASP A 69 -0.29 0.79 8.27
N GLU A 70 -0.21 0.23 9.48
CA GLU A 70 0.94 0.40 10.37
C GLU A 70 2.24 -0.05 9.71
N CYS A 71 2.27 -1.23 9.11
CA CYS A 71 3.44 -1.70 8.37
C CYS A 71 3.78 -0.81 7.17
N SER A 72 2.78 -0.32 6.45
CA SER A 72 2.99 0.59 5.31
C SER A 72 3.61 1.91 5.77
N TYR A 73 3.08 2.49 6.84
CA TYR A 73 3.55 3.74 7.42
C TYR A 73 4.99 3.65 7.96
N GLN A 74 5.29 2.62 8.76
CA GLN A 74 6.63 2.40 9.31
C GLN A 74 7.67 2.22 8.20
N CYS A 75 7.34 1.42 7.18
CA CYS A 75 8.25 1.15 6.07
C CYS A 75 8.42 2.34 5.12
N MET A 76 7.38 3.17 4.97
CA MET A 76 7.47 4.44 4.25
C MET A 76 8.52 5.33 4.92
N TRP A 77 8.37 5.62 6.22
CA TRP A 77 9.31 6.48 6.93
C TRP A 77 10.73 5.93 6.95
N LYS A 78 10.91 4.62 7.14
CA LYS A 78 12.24 3.99 7.02
C LYS A 78 12.88 4.22 5.65
N THR A 79 12.08 4.21 4.59
CA THR A 79 12.58 4.44 3.23
C THR A 79 12.90 5.93 3.01
N VAL A 80 12.08 6.83 3.56
CA VAL A 80 12.33 8.27 3.55
C VAL A 80 13.64 8.60 4.28
N ASP A 81 13.87 8.01 5.44
CA ASP A 81 15.11 8.20 6.21
C ASP A 81 16.34 7.75 5.39
N ASP A 82 16.25 6.58 4.73
CA ASP A 82 17.32 6.09 3.86
C ASP A 82 17.56 7.01 2.65
N MET A 83 16.50 7.51 2.00
CA MET A 83 16.61 8.48 0.91
C MET A 83 17.32 9.77 1.39
N GLN A 84 16.93 10.29 2.55
CA GLN A 84 17.52 11.51 3.11
C GLN A 84 19.01 11.33 3.42
N VAL A 85 19.40 10.21 4.03
CA VAL A 85 20.81 9.90 4.34
C VAL A 85 21.66 9.79 3.08
N ASN A 86 21.10 9.22 2.01
CA ASN A 86 21.79 9.06 0.72
C ASN A 86 21.68 10.30 -0.20
N GLY A 87 21.01 11.37 0.24
CA GLY A 87 20.83 12.59 -0.55
C GLY A 87 19.89 12.44 -1.75
N HIS A 88 19.02 11.43 -1.74
CA HIS A 88 17.98 11.24 -2.75
C HIS A 88 16.75 12.11 -2.47
N SER A 89 16.04 12.50 -3.53
CA SER A 89 14.75 13.17 -3.39
C SER A 89 13.69 12.22 -2.83
N ILE A 90 12.88 12.71 -1.89
CA ILE A 90 11.78 11.94 -1.30
C ILE A 90 10.71 11.69 -2.37
N GLU A 91 10.34 10.42 -2.55
CA GLU A 91 9.30 10.01 -3.49
C GLU A 91 7.91 9.99 -2.84
N GLN A 92 6.86 10.06 -3.66
CA GLN A 92 5.48 9.87 -3.20
C GLN A 92 5.20 8.38 -2.98
N PHE A 93 4.49 8.09 -1.89
CA PHE A 93 3.92 6.79 -1.52
C PHE A 93 2.40 6.92 -1.50
N HIS A 94 1.68 5.82 -1.73
CA HIS A 94 0.20 5.72 -1.73
C HIS A 94 -0.53 6.84 -2.47
#